data_AF-A0A5J4RC27-F1
#
_entry.id   AF-A0A5J4RC27-F1
#
_cell.length_a   1.000
_cell.length_b   1.000
_cell.length_c   1.000
_cell.angle_alpha   90.00
_cell.angle_beta   90.00
_cell.angle_gamma   90.00
#
_symmetry.space_group_name_H-M   'P 1'
#
loop_
_entity.id
_entity.type
_entity.pdbx_description
1 polymer ?
#
loop_
_entity_poly.entity_id
_entity_poly.type
_entity_poly.pdbx_seq_one_letter_code
_entity_poly.pdbx_strand_id
1 'polypeptide(L)'
;MRAISKKLREEIIYSCVGWHLLQGYRYFFLNANGYYWIDNELTAIYALDLSDDKQLEEIRDVFIVGCFTGLRYSDLSTSSSEHVDLGNENINIKQRKVHKTVVIPMIDYVPDILKKYNYDLPKIPSYTFNERVKELGERAKLKQKIEVVRKKGKNREKKIFEKWEMISSHTCRRSFCTNMYLSGFPAEELIRISGHKSPVAFMDTSKWITSRLQSG
;
A
#
# COMPACT_ATOMS: atom_id res chain seq x y z
N MET A 1 0.92 13.48 20.97
CA MET A 1 2.05 12.63 20.52
C MET A 1 2.86 13.42 19.51
N ARG A 2 4.20 13.49 19.67
CA ARG A 2 5.06 14.32 18.81
C ARG A 2 5.04 13.79 17.38
N ALA A 3 4.62 14.63 16.43
CA ALA A 3 4.72 14.34 15.00
C ALA A 3 6.19 14.02 14.65
N ILE A 4 6.41 12.86 14.04
CA ILE A 4 7.72 12.46 13.55
C ILE A 4 8.03 13.38 12.36
N SER A 5 9.04 14.24 12.53
CA SER A 5 9.40 15.25 11.55
C SER A 5 9.77 14.58 10.22
N LYS A 6 9.48 15.26 9.10
CA LYS A 6 9.83 14.80 7.74
C LYS A 6 11.32 14.44 7.60
N LYS A 7 12.18 15.11 8.39
CA LYS A 7 13.63 14.87 8.48
C LYS A 7 13.99 13.55 9.18
N LEU A 8 13.24 13.15 10.22
CA LEU A 8 13.42 11.85 10.87
C LEU A 8 12.98 10.69 9.96
N ARG A 9 11.99 10.93 9.09
CA ARG A 9 11.56 9.97 8.05
C ARG A 9 12.66 9.71 7.03
N GLU A 10 13.40 10.73 6.63
CA GLU A 10 14.54 10.59 5.70
C GLU A 10 15.75 9.89 6.34
N GLU A 11 16.05 10.14 7.62
CA GLU A 11 17.18 9.48 8.32
C GLU A 11 16.91 7.99 8.64
N ILE A 12 15.67 7.59 8.91
CA ILE A 12 15.30 6.18 9.19
C ILE A 12 15.35 5.32 7.91
N ILE A 13 15.03 5.90 6.74
CA ILE A 13 15.11 5.20 5.44
C ILE A 13 16.55 4.77 5.11
N TYR A 14 17.57 5.50 5.58
CA TYR A 14 18.98 5.19 5.31
C TYR A 14 19.67 4.31 6.37
N SER A 15 19.10 4.11 7.56
CA SER A 15 19.74 3.29 8.62
C SER A 15 19.25 1.83 8.71
N CYS A 16 18.19 1.46 7.99
CA CYS A 16 17.56 0.13 8.10
C CYS A 16 18.12 -0.91 7.12
N VAL A 17 19.45 -0.94 6.99
CA VAL A 17 20.18 -2.05 6.37
C VAL A 17 20.87 -2.85 7.48
N GLY A 18 20.10 -3.70 8.16
CA GLY A 18 20.62 -4.55 9.22
C GLY A 18 19.81 -5.83 9.34
N TRP A 19 20.51 -6.97 9.39
CA TRP A 19 19.94 -8.29 9.65
C TRP A 19 19.07 -8.27 10.92
N HIS A 20 17.75 -8.35 10.78
CA HIS A 20 16.87 -8.57 11.94
C HIS A 20 16.44 -10.03 12.02
N LEU A 21 16.96 -10.70 13.05
CA LEU A 21 16.50 -12.01 13.50
C LEU A 21 15.16 -11.84 14.20
N LEU A 22 14.07 -12.24 13.56
CA LEU A 22 12.82 -12.56 14.25
C LEU A 22 12.78 -14.07 14.48
N GLN A 23 12.78 -14.48 15.76
CA GLN A 23 12.40 -15.83 16.20
C GLN A 23 13.21 -16.98 15.55
N GLY A 24 14.52 -16.81 15.32
CA GLY A 24 15.39 -17.91 14.90
C GLY A 24 15.25 -18.39 13.46
N TYR A 25 14.46 -17.71 12.61
CA TYR A 25 14.30 -18.08 11.21
C TYR A 25 15.29 -17.33 10.31
N ARG A 26 16.23 -18.05 9.69
CA ARG A 26 17.03 -17.55 8.55
C ARG A 26 16.16 -17.59 7.30
N TYR A 27 15.61 -16.44 6.89
CA TYR A 27 14.94 -16.32 5.61
C TYR A 27 15.94 -16.02 4.49
N PHE A 28 16.04 -16.92 3.51
CA PHE A 28 16.71 -16.66 2.23
C PHE A 28 15.75 -15.90 1.31
N PHE A 29 16.16 -14.72 0.84
CA PHE A 29 15.40 -13.90 -0.10
C PHE A 29 15.75 -14.32 -1.53
N LEU A 30 14.88 -15.12 -2.15
CA LEU A 30 14.96 -15.45 -3.57
C LEU A 30 13.91 -14.62 -4.32
N ASN A 31 14.40 -13.84 -5.29
CA ASN A 31 13.68 -13.06 -6.30
C ASN A 31 12.16 -13.23 -6.29
N ALA A 32 11.49 -12.22 -5.75
CA ALA A 32 10.05 -12.09 -5.81
C ALA A 32 9.71 -10.74 -6.47
N ASN A 33 8.98 -10.82 -7.57
CA ASN A 33 8.50 -9.74 -8.43
C ASN A 33 7.39 -8.90 -7.75
N GLY A 34 7.79 -7.91 -6.96
CA GLY A 34 6.90 -7.15 -6.08
C GLY A 34 6.37 -5.84 -6.67
N TYR A 35 5.05 -5.71 -6.73
CA TYR A 35 4.31 -4.50 -7.13
C TYR A 35 3.86 -3.74 -5.89
N TYR A 36 4.73 -2.91 -5.35
CA TYR A 36 4.40 -1.94 -4.30
C TYR A 36 4.98 -0.58 -4.67
N TRP A 37 4.40 0.45 -4.09
CA TRP A 37 4.66 1.83 -4.47
C TRP A 37 5.33 2.56 -3.33
N ILE A 38 6.50 3.12 -3.61
CA ILE A 38 7.23 3.93 -2.63
C ILE A 38 6.62 5.33 -2.55
N ASP A 39 6.85 6.03 -1.45
CA ASP A 39 6.19 7.32 -1.17
C ASP A 39 6.38 8.36 -2.29
N ASN A 40 7.53 8.36 -2.97
CA ASN A 40 7.77 9.24 -4.12
C ASN A 40 6.85 8.94 -5.31
N GLU A 41 6.52 7.67 -5.57
CA GLU A 41 5.62 7.27 -6.65
C GLU A 41 4.16 7.58 -6.30
N LEU A 42 3.78 7.40 -5.03
CA LEU A 42 2.46 7.81 -4.53
C LEU A 42 2.29 9.33 -4.60
N THR A 43 3.35 10.09 -4.29
CA THR A 43 3.37 11.55 -4.46
C THR A 43 3.17 11.93 -5.93
N ALA A 44 3.84 11.24 -6.86
CA ALA A 44 3.69 11.49 -8.30
C ALA A 44 2.27 11.20 -8.80
N ILE A 45 1.64 10.11 -8.33
CA ILE A 45 0.23 9.84 -8.60
C ILE A 45 -0.66 10.95 -8.04
N TYR A 46 -0.46 11.33 -6.78
CA TYR A 46 -1.29 12.34 -6.11
C TYR A 46 -1.25 13.69 -6.84
N ALA A 47 -0.08 14.05 -7.37
CA ALA A 47 0.15 15.30 -8.10
C ALA A 47 -0.34 15.31 -9.56
N LEU A 48 -0.91 14.21 -10.07
CA LEU A 48 -1.45 14.17 -11.43
C LEU A 48 -2.59 15.17 -11.57
N ASP A 49 -2.53 15.98 -12.64
CA ASP A 49 -3.69 16.71 -13.14
C ASP A 49 -4.62 15.71 -13.82
N LEU A 50 -5.83 15.59 -13.28
CA LEU A 50 -6.90 14.71 -13.73
C LEU A 50 -8.20 15.51 -13.95
N SER A 51 -8.08 16.83 -14.15
CA SER A 51 -9.22 17.71 -14.43
C SER A 51 -10.00 17.30 -15.68
N ASP A 52 -9.37 16.57 -16.59
CA ASP A 52 -9.98 15.98 -17.79
C ASP A 52 -10.81 14.71 -17.50
N ASP A 53 -10.59 14.03 -16.38
CA ASP A 53 -11.20 12.73 -16.07
C ASP A 53 -11.55 12.59 -14.59
N LYS A 54 -12.77 13.01 -14.24
CA LYS A 54 -13.27 12.97 -12.87
C LYS A 54 -13.28 11.55 -12.27
N GLN A 55 -13.60 10.52 -13.05
CA GLN A 55 -13.63 9.16 -12.50
C GLN A 55 -12.20 8.68 -12.20
N LEU A 56 -11.22 9.04 -13.02
CA LEU A 56 -9.82 8.73 -12.74
C LEU A 56 -9.31 9.48 -11.50
N GLU A 57 -9.77 10.70 -11.28
CA GLU A 57 -9.51 11.47 -10.05
C GLU A 57 -10.08 10.77 -8.80
N GLU A 58 -11.33 10.30 -8.85
CA GLU A 58 -11.94 9.51 -7.77
C GLU A 58 -11.17 8.22 -7.51
N ILE A 59 -10.71 7.53 -8.57
CA ILE A 59 -9.88 6.33 -8.45
C ILE A 59 -8.53 6.65 -7.81
N ARG A 60 -7.89 7.77 -8.19
CA ARG A 60 -6.64 8.25 -7.58
C ARG A 60 -6.82 8.42 -6.08
N ASP A 61 -7.87 9.12 -5.68
CA ASP A 61 -8.12 9.45 -4.29
C ASP A 61 -8.40 8.18 -3.46
N VAL A 62 -9.21 7.26 -3.97
CA VAL A 62 -9.46 5.95 -3.33
C VAL A 62 -8.18 5.10 -3.27
N PHE A 63 -7.35 5.12 -4.32
CA PHE A 63 -6.08 4.39 -4.37
C PHE A 63 -5.08 4.92 -3.33
N ILE A 64 -4.95 6.24 -3.21
CA ILE A 64 -4.09 6.89 -2.21
C ILE A 64 -4.58 6.54 -0.80
N VAL A 65 -5.87 6.68 -0.49
CA VAL A 65 -6.38 6.29 0.83
C VAL A 65 -6.12 4.81 1.12
N GLY A 66 -6.28 3.94 0.12
CA GLY A 66 -5.94 2.53 0.27
C GLY A 66 -4.46 2.28 0.57
N CYS A 67 -3.55 3.02 -0.06
CA CYS A 67 -2.10 2.92 0.14
C CYS A 67 -1.66 3.40 1.53
N PHE A 68 -2.39 4.32 2.15
CA PHE A 68 -2.05 4.88 3.46
C PHE A 68 -2.85 4.29 4.63
N THR A 69 -3.89 3.49 4.35
CA THR A 69 -4.69 2.81 5.40
C THR A 69 -4.54 1.30 5.41
N GLY A 70 -4.11 0.69 4.30
CA GLY A 70 -3.93 -0.76 4.21
C GLY A 70 -5.24 -1.57 4.30
N LEU A 71 -6.40 -0.92 4.19
CA LEU A 71 -7.70 -1.57 4.21
C LEU A 71 -7.89 -2.48 2.99
N ARG A 72 -8.78 -3.49 3.10
CA ARG A 72 -9.16 -4.28 1.93
C ARG A 72 -10.02 -3.40 1.03
N TYR A 73 -9.98 -3.64 -0.28
CA TYR A 73 -10.84 -2.89 -1.20
C TYR A 73 -12.32 -2.95 -0.83
N SER A 74 -12.82 -4.11 -0.38
CA SER A 74 -14.20 -4.25 0.08
C SER A 74 -14.52 -3.42 1.32
N ASP A 75 -13.52 -3.19 2.18
CA ASP A 75 -13.67 -2.35 3.37
C ASP A 75 -13.58 -0.86 2.95
N LEU A 76 -12.67 -0.49 2.02
CA LEU A 76 -12.56 0.85 1.43
C LEU A 76 -13.81 1.27 0.67
N SER A 77 -14.34 0.39 -0.20
CA SER A 77 -15.51 0.67 -1.05
C SER A 77 -16.81 0.81 -0.25
N THR A 78 -16.77 0.52 1.05
CA THR A 78 -17.90 0.66 1.97
C THR A 78 -17.56 1.54 3.17
N SER A 79 -16.42 2.24 3.11
CA SER A 79 -16.07 3.28 4.08
C SER A 79 -17.09 4.40 3.99
N SER A 80 -17.45 4.92 5.16
CA SER A 80 -18.44 5.98 5.35
C SER A 80 -17.97 6.89 6.46
N SER A 81 -18.57 8.08 6.56
CA SER A 81 -18.24 9.09 7.58
C SER A 81 -18.35 8.57 9.01
N GLU A 82 -19.24 7.61 9.26
CA GLU A 82 -19.42 6.94 10.57
C GLU A 82 -18.17 6.20 11.06
N HIS A 83 -17.28 5.82 10.15
CA HIS A 83 -16.02 5.17 10.48
C HIS A 83 -14.90 6.17 10.80
N VAL A 84 -15.12 7.47 10.67
CA VAL A 84 -14.09 8.49 10.91
C VAL A 84 -14.29 9.14 12.27
N ASP A 85 -13.28 9.03 13.12
CA ASP A 85 -13.18 9.72 14.40
C ASP A 85 -12.33 10.98 14.22
N LEU A 86 -13.01 12.10 14.01
CA LEU A 86 -12.37 13.41 13.84
C LEU A 86 -11.69 13.93 15.10
N GLY A 87 -12.14 13.51 16.30
CA GLY A 87 -11.56 13.97 17.56
C GLY A 87 -10.17 13.39 17.78
N ASN A 88 -9.94 12.17 17.32
CA ASN A 88 -8.65 11.47 17.44
C ASN A 88 -7.88 11.35 16.12
N GLU A 89 -8.37 11.96 15.04
CA GLU A 89 -7.82 11.88 13.69
C GLU A 89 -7.62 10.43 13.18
N ASN A 90 -8.58 9.56 13.48
CA ASN A 90 -8.50 8.12 13.19
C ASN A 90 -9.64 7.63 12.29
N ILE A 91 -9.38 6.53 11.59
CA ILE A 91 -10.38 5.71 10.91
C ILE A 91 -10.59 4.43 11.73
N ASN A 92 -11.81 4.26 12.23
CA ASN A 92 -12.27 3.14 13.03
C ASN A 92 -13.14 2.22 12.19
N ILE A 93 -12.56 1.13 11.69
CA ILE A 93 -13.28 0.18 10.82
C ILE A 93 -13.37 -1.19 11.45
N LYS A 94 -14.59 -1.73 11.52
CA LYS A 94 -14.82 -3.15 11.79
C LYS A 94 -14.60 -3.93 10.49
N GLN A 95 -13.46 -4.62 10.38
CA GLN A 95 -13.13 -5.36 9.15
C GLN A 95 -14.13 -6.48 8.91
N ARG A 96 -14.74 -6.52 7.71
CA ARG A 96 -15.80 -7.51 7.38
C ARG A 96 -15.33 -8.96 7.51
N LYS A 97 -14.09 -9.24 7.10
CA LYS A 97 -13.55 -10.61 7.01
C LYS A 97 -13.03 -11.16 8.34
N VAL A 98 -12.67 -10.29 9.28
CA VAL A 98 -11.99 -10.67 10.54
C VAL A 98 -12.83 -10.32 11.77
N HIS A 99 -13.91 -9.54 11.59
CA HIS A 99 -14.79 -9.04 12.66
C HIS A 99 -14.06 -8.32 13.80
N LYS A 100 -12.85 -7.80 13.54
CA LYS A 100 -12.07 -6.98 14.48
C LYS A 100 -12.15 -5.52 14.08
N THR A 101 -12.29 -4.64 15.06
CA THR A 101 -12.13 -3.20 14.89
C THR A 101 -10.65 -2.87 14.81
N VAL A 102 -10.27 -2.14 13.76
CA VAL A 102 -8.93 -1.57 13.62
C VAL A 102 -9.05 -0.05 13.68
N VAL A 103 -8.11 0.56 14.41
CA VAL A 103 -7.95 2.02 14.51
C VAL A 103 -6.74 2.36 13.64
N ILE A 104 -6.95 3.22 12.65
CA ILE A 104 -5.92 3.59 11.67
C ILE A 104 -5.74 5.11 11.72
N PRO A 105 -4.56 5.63 12.06
CA PRO A 105 -4.33 7.07 12.05
C PRO A 105 -4.42 7.61 10.62
N MET A 106 -5.06 8.77 10.46
CA MET A 106 -5.05 9.49 9.19
C MET A 106 -3.68 10.14 9.02
N ILE A 107 -2.95 9.73 7.99
CA ILE A 107 -1.58 10.21 7.70
C ILE A 107 -1.50 10.83 6.31
N ASP A 108 -0.59 11.78 6.17
CA ASP A 108 -0.22 12.45 4.92
C ASP A 108 -1.43 12.97 4.12
N TYR A 109 -1.75 12.37 2.96
CA TYR A 109 -2.82 12.85 2.05
C TYR A 109 -4.23 12.45 2.49
N VAL A 110 -4.36 11.51 3.43
CA VAL A 110 -5.65 10.91 3.81
C VAL A 110 -6.64 11.95 4.36
N PRO A 111 -6.27 12.85 5.30
CA PRO A 111 -7.19 13.85 5.83
C PRO A 111 -7.79 14.75 4.74
N ASP A 112 -6.97 15.23 3.81
CA ASP A 112 -7.38 16.15 2.75
C ASP A 112 -8.35 15.48 1.77
N ILE A 113 -8.03 14.24 1.37
CA ILE A 113 -8.88 13.43 0.50
C ILE A 113 -10.22 13.13 1.18
N LEU A 114 -10.20 12.68 2.44
CA LEU A 114 -11.45 12.38 3.15
C LEU A 114 -12.32 13.64 3.30
N LYS A 115 -11.71 14.79 3.62
CA LYS A 115 -12.41 16.06 3.72
C LYS A 115 -13.04 16.47 2.38
N LYS A 116 -12.35 16.27 1.25
CA LYS A 116 -12.88 16.54 -0.10
C LYS A 116 -14.22 15.81 -0.36
N TYR A 117 -14.39 14.62 0.19
CA TYR A 117 -15.60 13.81 0.01
C TYR A 117 -16.54 13.79 1.23
N ASN A 118 -16.43 14.76 2.14
CA ASN A 118 -17.21 14.79 3.38
C ASN A 118 -17.15 13.44 4.16
N TYR A 119 -15.97 12.82 4.14
CA TYR A 119 -15.67 11.55 4.80
C TYR A 119 -16.44 10.32 4.25
N ASP A 120 -17.09 10.43 3.08
CA ASP A 120 -17.72 9.31 2.36
C ASP A 120 -17.04 9.12 1.00
N LEU A 121 -16.11 8.15 0.93
CA LEU A 121 -15.30 7.95 -0.29
C LEU A 121 -16.14 7.48 -1.49
N PRO A 122 -15.70 7.79 -2.73
CA PRO A 122 -16.35 7.30 -3.94
C PRO A 122 -16.53 5.77 -3.95
N LYS A 123 -17.75 5.33 -4.29
CA LYS A 123 -18.12 3.90 -4.34
C LYS A 123 -17.88 3.34 -5.73
N ILE A 124 -16.65 2.88 -5.96
CA ILE A 124 -16.20 2.40 -7.26
C ILE A 124 -16.27 0.86 -7.31
N PRO A 125 -16.90 0.25 -8.32
CA PRO A 125 -16.87 -1.20 -8.49
C PRO A 125 -15.43 -1.71 -8.61
N SER A 126 -15.13 -2.85 -7.99
CA SER A 126 -13.76 -3.39 -7.98
C SER A 126 -13.22 -3.70 -9.37
N TYR A 127 -14.08 -4.09 -10.31
CA TYR A 127 -13.64 -4.35 -11.69
C TYR A 127 -13.18 -3.04 -12.35
N THR A 128 -13.98 -1.97 -12.26
CA THR A 128 -13.67 -0.64 -12.81
C THR A 128 -12.39 -0.09 -12.19
N PHE A 129 -12.27 -0.17 -10.87
CA PHE A 129 -11.07 0.29 -10.18
C PHE A 129 -9.82 -0.45 -10.68
N ASN A 130 -9.85 -1.78 -10.74
CA ASN A 130 -8.67 -2.55 -11.14
C ASN A 130 -8.31 -2.39 -12.62
N GLU A 131 -9.28 -2.09 -13.49
CA GLU A 131 -9.00 -1.74 -14.89
C GLU A 131 -8.29 -0.40 -14.98
N ARG A 132 -8.88 0.63 -14.38
CA ARG A 132 -8.49 2.03 -14.60
C ARG A 132 -7.35 2.51 -13.73
N VAL A 133 -7.11 1.90 -12.56
CA VAL A 133 -5.98 2.28 -11.68
C VAL A 133 -4.61 2.16 -12.37
N LYS A 134 -4.52 1.33 -13.42
CA LYS A 134 -3.31 1.19 -14.24
C LYS A 134 -3.00 2.46 -15.03
N GLU A 135 -4.04 3.17 -15.48
CA GLU A 135 -3.91 4.45 -16.20
C GLU A 135 -3.22 5.49 -15.32
N LEU A 136 -3.45 5.48 -13.99
CA LEU A 136 -2.73 6.38 -13.07
C LEU A 136 -1.23 6.14 -13.11
N GLY A 137 -0.81 4.88 -13.08
CA GLY A 137 0.62 4.55 -13.13
C GLY A 137 1.26 4.86 -14.48
N GLU A 138 0.50 4.69 -15.55
CA GLU A 138 0.92 5.08 -16.90
C GLU A 138 1.08 6.60 -17.02
N ARG A 139 0.09 7.39 -16.58
CA ARG A 139 0.13 8.86 -16.55
C ARG A 139 1.26 9.38 -15.64
N ALA A 140 1.54 8.69 -14.53
CA ALA A 140 2.68 8.95 -13.66
C ALA A 140 4.04 8.50 -14.25
N LYS A 141 4.06 7.92 -15.46
CA LYS A 141 5.24 7.48 -16.21
C LYS A 141 6.08 6.41 -15.50
N LEU A 142 5.42 5.51 -14.77
CA LEU A 142 6.11 4.50 -13.96
C LEU A 142 6.36 3.21 -14.76
N LYS A 143 7.32 3.33 -15.68
CA LYS A 143 7.69 2.34 -16.69
C LYS A 143 8.80 1.37 -16.26
N GLN A 144 9.10 1.28 -14.96
CA GLN A 144 10.11 0.34 -14.47
C GLN A 144 9.72 -1.09 -14.89
N LYS A 145 10.65 -1.80 -15.54
CA LYS A 145 10.44 -3.19 -15.94
C LYS A 145 10.53 -4.12 -14.73
N ILE A 146 9.56 -5.02 -14.63
CA ILE A 146 9.44 -6.04 -13.60
C ILE A 146 9.31 -7.39 -14.30
N GLU A 147 10.28 -8.28 -14.09
CA GLU A 147 10.16 -9.68 -14.51
C GLU A 147 9.09 -10.35 -13.65
N VAL A 148 8.38 -11.36 -14.16
CA VAL A 148 7.41 -12.18 -13.44
C VAL A 148 7.67 -13.61 -13.80
N VAL A 149 8.03 -14.40 -12.80
CA VAL A 149 8.18 -15.84 -12.94
C VAL A 149 6.92 -16.51 -12.42
N ARG A 150 6.13 -17.13 -13.31
CA ARG A 150 4.99 -17.96 -12.93
C ARG A 150 5.31 -19.42 -13.19
N LYS A 151 5.01 -20.27 -12.20
CA LYS A 151 5.09 -21.73 -12.38
C LYS A 151 3.76 -22.24 -12.91
N LYS A 152 3.76 -22.83 -14.10
CA LYS A 152 2.59 -23.50 -14.70
C LYS A 152 2.91 -24.99 -14.83
N GLY A 153 2.49 -25.79 -13.85
CA GLY A 153 2.86 -27.20 -13.74
C GLY A 153 4.36 -27.39 -13.49
N LYS A 154 5.05 -28.13 -14.37
CA LYS A 154 6.52 -28.29 -14.33
C LYS A 154 7.28 -27.12 -14.97
N ASN A 155 6.61 -26.28 -15.76
CA ASN A 155 7.25 -25.21 -16.51
C ASN A 155 7.31 -23.90 -15.72
N ARG A 156 8.37 -23.13 -15.93
CA ARG A 156 8.50 -21.74 -15.44
C ARG A 156 8.36 -20.81 -16.63
N GLU A 157 7.34 -19.97 -16.63
CA GLU A 157 7.13 -18.92 -17.62
C GLU A 157 7.65 -17.61 -17.04
N LYS A 158 8.53 -16.94 -17.78
CA LYS A 158 9.02 -15.59 -17.48
C LYS A 158 8.32 -14.59 -18.38
N LYS A 159 7.77 -13.53 -17.81
CA LYS A 159 7.21 -12.39 -18.55
C LYS A 159 7.75 -11.09 -17.98
N ILE A 160 7.94 -10.09 -18.82
CA ILE A 160 8.37 -8.76 -18.38
C ILE A 160 7.16 -7.84 -18.54
N PHE A 161 6.86 -7.09 -17.49
CA PHE A 161 5.82 -6.07 -17.47
C PHE A 161 6.43 -4.74 -17.04
N GLU A 162 5.85 -3.64 -17.47
CA GLU A 162 6.05 -2.35 -16.83
C GLU A 162 5.29 -2.32 -15.48
N LYS A 163 5.82 -1.57 -14.52
CA LYS A 163 5.30 -1.54 -13.15
C LYS A 163 3.83 -1.12 -13.08
N TRP A 164 3.42 -0.18 -13.92
CA TRP A 164 2.04 0.30 -13.97
C TRP A 164 1.05 -0.78 -14.43
N GLU A 165 1.46 -1.74 -15.26
CA GLU A 165 0.58 -2.81 -15.77
C GLU A 165 0.08 -3.74 -14.65
N MET A 166 0.77 -3.71 -13.53
CA MET A 166 0.63 -4.65 -12.42
C MET A 166 0.00 -4.01 -11.18
N ILE A 167 -0.49 -2.78 -11.30
CA ILE A 167 -1.28 -2.12 -10.27
C ILE A 167 -2.65 -2.80 -10.17
N SER A 168 -3.11 -2.96 -8.94
CA SER A 168 -4.46 -3.38 -8.59
C SER A 168 -4.80 -2.88 -7.20
N SER A 169 -6.04 -3.10 -6.77
CA SER A 169 -6.48 -2.91 -5.39
C SER A 169 -5.62 -3.65 -4.34
N HIS A 170 -4.98 -4.77 -4.69
CA HIS A 170 -4.03 -5.45 -3.80
C HIS A 170 -2.73 -4.68 -3.60
N THR A 171 -2.35 -3.85 -4.56
CA THR A 171 -1.19 -2.98 -4.49
C THR A 171 -1.32 -2.00 -3.32
N CYS A 172 -2.52 -1.47 -3.06
CA CYS A 172 -2.77 -0.55 -1.94
C CYS A 172 -2.29 -1.10 -0.59
N ARG A 173 -2.81 -2.28 -0.21
CA ARG A 173 -2.45 -2.92 1.05
C ARG A 173 -0.98 -3.34 1.10
N ARG A 174 -0.39 -3.76 -0.03
CA ARG A 174 1.03 -4.12 -0.11
C ARG A 174 1.92 -2.90 0.11
N SER A 175 1.63 -1.79 -0.57
CA SER A 175 2.32 -0.51 -0.40
C SER A 175 2.25 -0.06 1.05
N PHE A 176 1.05 -0.06 1.67
CA PHE A 176 0.88 0.27 3.09
C PHE A 176 1.78 -0.58 4.00
N CYS A 177 1.67 -1.91 3.91
CA CYS A 177 2.42 -2.80 4.81
C CYS A 177 3.93 -2.65 4.61
N THR A 178 4.37 -2.45 3.37
CA THR A 178 5.80 -2.33 3.04
C THR A 178 6.35 -0.99 3.51
N ASN A 179 5.70 0.13 3.17
CA ASN A 179 6.18 1.47 3.51
C ASN A 179 6.16 1.69 5.03
N MET A 180 5.11 1.24 5.72
CA MET A 180 5.05 1.34 7.18
C MET A 180 6.07 0.44 7.87
N TYR A 181 6.35 -0.76 7.34
CA TYR A 181 7.39 -1.61 7.89
C TYR A 181 8.78 -0.97 7.71
N LEU A 182 9.05 -0.42 6.52
CA LEU A 182 10.31 0.28 6.22
C LEU A 182 10.49 1.58 7.02
N SER A 183 9.40 2.24 7.43
CA SER A 183 9.46 3.42 8.31
C SER A 183 9.75 3.07 9.78
N GLY A 184 9.88 1.78 10.11
CA GLY A 184 10.16 1.31 11.47
C GLY A 184 8.90 1.11 12.32
N PHE A 185 7.71 1.12 11.73
CA PHE A 185 6.48 0.86 12.48
C PHE A 185 6.45 -0.59 12.99
N PRO A 186 6.00 -0.84 14.25
CA PRO A 186 6.01 -2.18 14.83
C PRO A 186 5.26 -3.21 13.99
N ALA A 187 5.95 -4.28 13.59
CA ALA A 187 5.40 -5.33 12.72
C ALA A 187 4.13 -5.99 13.32
N GLU A 188 4.09 -6.17 14.64
CA GLU A 188 2.92 -6.73 15.34
C GLU A 188 1.66 -5.86 15.15
N GLU A 189 1.82 -4.55 15.21
CA GLU A 189 0.73 -3.60 14.99
C GLU A 189 0.33 -3.57 13.50
N LEU A 190 1.29 -3.67 12.57
CA LEU A 190 0.97 -3.81 11.14
C LEU A 190 0.17 -5.08 10.85
N ILE A 191 0.53 -6.22 11.44
CA ILE A 191 -0.19 -7.49 11.29
C ILE A 191 -1.64 -7.33 11.76
N ARG A 192 -1.86 -6.63 12.90
CA ARG A 192 -3.18 -6.33 13.44
C ARG A 192 -3.98 -5.42 12.51
N ILE A 193 -3.43 -4.28 12.12
CA ILE A 193 -4.08 -3.29 11.25
C ILE A 193 -4.42 -3.90 9.89
N SER A 194 -3.46 -4.59 9.27
CA SER A 194 -3.65 -5.24 7.98
C SER A 194 -4.52 -6.51 8.07
N GLY A 195 -4.83 -7.01 9.27
CA GLY A 195 -5.71 -8.15 9.49
C GLY A 195 -5.14 -9.46 8.95
N HIS A 196 -3.82 -9.65 9.03
CA HIS A 196 -3.16 -10.93 8.73
C HIS A 196 -3.29 -11.89 9.92
N LYS A 197 -3.49 -13.17 9.64
CA LYS A 197 -3.68 -14.20 10.68
C LYS A 197 -2.38 -14.65 11.34
N SER A 198 -1.25 -14.45 10.68
CA SER A 198 0.07 -14.84 11.19
C SER A 198 1.16 -13.90 10.69
N PRO A 199 2.29 -13.79 11.42
CA PRO A 199 3.48 -13.10 10.95
C PRO A 199 3.95 -13.64 9.60
N VAL A 200 3.87 -14.96 9.38
CA VAL A 200 4.22 -15.58 8.09
C VAL A 200 3.36 -15.04 6.95
N ALA A 201 2.04 -14.95 7.14
CA ALA A 201 1.14 -14.41 6.12
C ALA A 201 1.40 -12.92 5.85
N PHE A 202 1.75 -12.14 6.88
CA PHE A 202 2.16 -10.74 6.72
C PHE A 202 3.49 -10.62 5.98
N MET A 203 4.46 -11.45 6.35
CA MET A 203 5.73 -11.55 5.65
C MET A 203 5.51 -12.01 4.22
N ASP A 204 4.54 -12.87 3.90
CA ASP A 204 4.21 -13.23 2.52
C ASP A 204 3.68 -12.05 1.70
N THR A 205 2.87 -11.20 2.31
CA THR A 205 2.41 -9.95 1.71
C THR A 205 3.53 -8.92 1.60
N SER A 206 4.50 -8.98 2.51
CA SER A 206 5.67 -8.08 2.63
C SER A 206 6.97 -8.72 2.09
N LYS A 207 6.90 -9.90 1.45
CA LYS A 207 8.05 -10.79 1.08
C LYS A 207 8.95 -10.15 0.01
N TRP A 208 8.58 -8.95 -0.41
CA TRP A 208 9.21 -8.09 -1.40
C TRP A 208 10.23 -7.13 -0.76
N ILE A 209 10.42 -7.18 0.56
CA ILE A 209 11.49 -6.46 1.25
C ILE A 209 12.84 -6.97 0.72
N THR A 210 13.44 -6.11 -0.09
CA THR A 210 14.80 -6.10 -0.67
C THR A 210 15.17 -7.10 -1.78
N SER A 211 15.33 -6.55 -2.99
CA SER A 211 16.60 -6.63 -3.74
C SER A 211 17.08 -5.20 -4.08
N ARG A 212 17.77 -4.53 -3.15
CA ARG A 212 18.54 -3.31 -3.51
C ARG A 212 19.76 -3.06 -2.61
N LEU A 213 20.55 -4.12 -2.36
CA LEU A 213 21.86 -4.00 -1.70
C LEU A 213 22.86 -5.04 -2.23
N GLN A 214 23.01 -5.10 -3.55
CA GLN A 214 24.17 -5.74 -4.18
C GLN A 214 24.56 -4.95 -5.44
N SER A 215 25.00 -3.72 -5.23
CA SER A 215 25.83 -2.97 -6.18
C SER A 215 26.41 -1.76 -5.47
N GLY A 216 27.39 -2.06 -4.62
CA GLY A 216 28.31 -1.16 -3.95
C GLY A 216 29.51 -2.00 -3.54
#